data_AF-A0A6M3ZD43-F1
#
_entry.id   AF-A0A6M3ZD43-F1
#
_cell.length_a   1.000
_cell.length_b   1.000
_cell.length_c   1.000
_cell.angle_alpha   90.00
_cell.angle_beta   90.00
_cell.angle_gamma   90.00
#
_symmetry.space_group_name_H-M   'P 1'
#
loop_
_entity.id
_entity.type
_entity.pdbx_description
1 polymer ?
#
loop_
_entity_poly.entity_id
_entity_poly.type
_entity_poly.pdbx_seq_one_letter_code
_entity_poly.pdbx_strand_id
1 'polypeptide(L)'
;MAKTIKDIKAMVEQAAIQSIHKSSSNVKQIMVKTGQEHIVEDVYGAYDPLLYERTGQVKDAFITTNESNGVSLDNIREDDGKDIATVIETGQGYTYPDSYGYGYGNPRPFMKNTSETLRDGRLTAALKKDLKADGIKTD
;
A
#
# COMPACT_ATOMS: atom_id res chain seq x y z
N MET A 1 -40.34 12.99 5.25
CA MET A 1 -40.14 11.82 6.12
C MET A 1 -38.82 12.00 6.86
N ALA A 2 -38.78 11.70 8.16
CA ALA A 2 -37.52 11.69 8.92
C ALA A 2 -36.64 10.51 8.46
N LYS A 3 -35.33 10.71 8.40
CA LYS A 3 -34.38 9.63 8.08
C LYS A 3 -34.31 8.65 9.24
N THR A 4 -34.25 7.35 8.93
CA THR A 4 -34.05 6.31 9.93
C THR A 4 -32.57 6.22 10.33
N ILE A 5 -32.26 5.53 11.43
CA ILE A 5 -30.87 5.23 11.82
C ILE A 5 -30.14 4.46 10.71
N LYS A 6 -30.84 3.55 10.02
CA LYS A 6 -30.29 2.80 8.89
C LYS A 6 -29.89 3.73 7.75
N ASP A 7 -30.74 4.71 7.43
CA ASP A 7 -30.44 5.70 6.38
C ASP A 7 -29.24 6.57 6.77
N ILE A 8 -29.15 6.98 8.03
CA ILE A 8 -28.03 7.77 8.55
C ILE A 8 -26.72 6.97 8.44
N LYS A 9 -26.71 5.70 8.83
CA LYS A 9 -25.54 4.83 8.71
C LYS A 9 -25.07 4.73 7.26
N ALA A 10 -25.99 4.46 6.33
CA ALA A 10 -25.67 4.36 4.91
C ALA A 10 -25.09 5.66 4.34
N MET A 11 -25.61 6.81 4.78
CA MET A 11 -25.06 8.11 4.37
C MET A 11 -23.64 8.35 4.90
N VAL A 12 -23.35 7.94 6.14
CA VAL A 12 -22.01 8.07 6.72
C VAL A 12 -21.01 7.17 5.98
N GLU A 13 -21.39 5.92 5.69
CA GLU A 13 -20.57 4.99 4.90
C GLU A 13 -20.29 5.56 3.50
N GLN A 14 -21.32 6.06 2.82
CA GLN A 14 -21.17 6.68 1.50
C GLN A 14 -20.26 7.92 1.54
N ALA A 15 -20.41 8.79 2.54
CA ALA A 15 -19.57 9.97 2.69
C ALA A 15 -18.10 9.57 2.89
N ALA A 16 -17.83 8.59 3.75
CA ALA A 16 -16.47 8.09 3.98
C ALA A 16 -15.85 7.51 2.70
N ILE A 17 -16.59 6.69 1.95
CA ILE A 17 -16.13 6.11 0.68
C ILE A 17 -15.81 7.22 -0.33
N GLN A 18 -16.72 8.19 -0.49
CA GLN A 18 -16.53 9.32 -1.41
C GLN A 18 -15.30 10.16 -1.06
N SER A 19 -15.06 10.41 0.24
CA SER A 19 -13.87 11.13 0.70
C SER A 19 -12.59 10.38 0.37
N ILE A 20 -12.53 9.07 0.64
CA ILE A 20 -11.35 8.24 0.38
C ILE A 20 -11.09 8.08 -1.14
N HIS A 21 -12.15 8.04 -1.96
CA HIS A 21 -12.06 7.81 -3.40
C HIS A 21 -11.46 8.98 -4.19
N LYS A 22 -11.38 10.17 -3.59
CA LYS A 22 -10.75 11.35 -4.22
C LYS A 22 -9.29 11.09 -4.55
N SER A 23 -8.80 11.73 -5.61
CA SER A 23 -7.38 11.68 -5.99
C SER A 23 -6.48 12.32 -4.92
N SER A 24 -6.98 13.33 -4.20
CA SER A 24 -6.29 14.03 -3.12
C SER A 24 -6.39 13.36 -1.75
N SER A 25 -6.93 12.14 -1.68
CA SER A 25 -7.17 11.41 -0.42
C SER A 25 -5.88 11.21 0.39
N ASN A 26 -5.90 11.63 1.65
CA ASN A 26 -4.84 11.41 2.62
C ASN A 26 -4.68 9.91 2.91
N VAL A 27 -5.77 9.14 2.90
CA VAL A 27 -5.72 7.67 3.05
C VAL A 27 -4.85 7.06 1.96
N LYS A 28 -5.07 7.42 0.69
CA LYS A 28 -4.27 6.92 -0.45
C LYS A 28 -2.80 7.31 -0.33
N GLN A 29 -2.52 8.55 0.06
CA GLN A 29 -1.15 9.03 0.25
C GLN A 29 -0.42 8.26 1.35
N ILE A 30 -1.08 8.00 2.49
CA ILE A 30 -0.50 7.23 3.59
C ILE A 30 -0.28 5.77 3.20
N MET A 31 -1.19 5.16 2.45
CA MET A 31 -1.02 3.80 1.90
C MET A 31 0.24 3.70 1.04
N VAL A 32 0.36 4.57 0.03
CA VAL A 32 1.52 4.60 -0.88
C VAL A 32 2.81 4.87 -0.12
N LYS A 33 2.82 5.89 0.75
CA LYS A 33 4.01 6.26 1.52
C LYS A 33 4.48 5.10 2.43
N THR A 34 3.55 4.42 3.10
CA THR A 34 3.89 3.28 3.96
C THR A 34 4.48 2.13 3.14
N GLY A 35 3.91 1.84 1.96
CA GLY A 35 4.49 0.87 1.03
C GLY A 35 5.89 1.23 0.56
N GLN A 36 6.13 2.50 0.25
CA GLN A 36 7.44 3.02 -0.15
C GLN A 36 8.49 2.92 0.97
N GLU A 37 8.09 3.15 2.23
CA GLU A 37 8.95 3.00 3.40
C GLU A 37 9.38 1.53 3.56
N HIS A 38 8.45 0.58 3.46
CA HIS A 38 8.76 -0.85 3.54
C HIS A 38 9.59 -1.37 2.37
N ILE A 39 9.48 -0.80 1.17
CA ILE A 39 10.44 -1.12 0.09
C ILE A 39 11.86 -0.70 0.48
N VAL A 40 12.02 0.49 1.05
CA VAL A 40 13.35 0.96 1.46
C VAL A 40 13.91 0.11 2.59
N GLU A 41 13.11 -0.20 3.60
CA GLU A 41 13.52 -0.96 4.78
C GLU A 41 13.70 -2.46 4.46
N ASP A 42 12.64 -3.13 4.02
CA ASP A 42 12.59 -4.59 3.89
C ASP A 42 13.28 -5.12 2.64
N VAL A 43 13.41 -4.30 1.59
CA VAL A 43 13.95 -4.74 0.30
C VAL A 43 15.33 -4.17 0.04
N TYR A 44 15.45 -2.85 0.04
CA TYR A 44 16.71 -2.19 -0.30
C TYR A 44 17.68 -2.19 0.89
N GLY A 45 17.18 -2.03 2.11
CA GLY A 45 17.98 -2.07 3.34
C GLY A 45 18.41 -3.47 3.79
N ALA A 46 17.77 -4.52 3.27
CA ALA A 46 18.03 -5.89 3.71
C ALA A 46 19.41 -6.45 3.31
N TYR A 47 20.02 -5.94 2.23
CA TYR A 47 21.35 -6.34 1.76
C TYR A 47 21.85 -5.38 0.68
N ASP A 48 23.12 -5.48 0.30
CA ASP A 48 23.70 -4.78 -0.85
C ASP A 48 24.08 -5.80 -1.95
N PRO A 49 23.46 -5.73 -3.15
CA PRO A 49 23.78 -6.68 -4.21
C PRO A 49 25.18 -6.44 -4.78
N LEU A 50 25.93 -7.51 -4.98
CA LEU A 50 27.28 -7.49 -5.56
C LEU A 50 27.29 -7.75 -7.08
N LEU A 51 26.23 -8.37 -7.61
CA LEU A 51 26.18 -8.85 -9.01
C LEU A 51 25.31 -7.99 -9.93
N TYR A 52 24.59 -7.00 -9.40
CA TYR A 52 23.73 -6.13 -10.18
C TYR A 52 23.44 -4.82 -9.43
N GLU A 53 23.08 -3.79 -10.19
CA GLU A 53 22.61 -2.52 -9.65
C GLU A 53 21.09 -2.51 -9.55
N ARG A 54 20.56 -1.99 -8.44
CA ARG A 54 19.10 -1.87 -8.27
C ARG A 54 18.56 -0.74 -9.13
N THR A 55 17.47 -0.99 -9.84
CA THR A 55 16.79 0.06 -10.64
C THR A 55 16.07 1.07 -9.77
N GLY A 56 15.72 0.73 -8.52
CA GLY A 56 14.90 1.56 -7.63
C GLY A 56 13.40 1.56 -7.96
N GLN A 57 13.00 1.02 -9.11
CA GLN A 57 11.68 1.22 -9.71
C GLN A 57 10.53 0.55 -8.96
N VAL A 58 10.79 -0.48 -8.14
CA VAL A 58 9.75 -1.12 -7.32
C VAL A 58 9.11 -0.12 -6.36
N LYS A 59 9.89 0.84 -5.84
CA LYS A 59 9.41 1.87 -4.91
C LYS A 59 8.36 2.80 -5.54
N ASP A 60 8.47 3.05 -6.83
CA ASP A 60 7.63 4.04 -7.53
C ASP A 60 6.43 3.38 -8.23
N ALA A 61 6.29 2.06 -8.15
CA ALA A 61 5.28 1.27 -8.85
C ALA A 61 4.00 1.00 -8.03
N PHE A 62 3.74 1.78 -6.97
CA PHE A 62 2.51 1.65 -6.20
C PHE A 62 1.33 2.34 -6.88
N ILE A 63 0.19 1.66 -6.91
CA ILE A 63 -1.09 2.23 -7.34
C ILE A 63 -2.16 2.00 -6.28
N THR A 64 -3.14 2.90 -6.27
CA THR A 64 -4.36 2.72 -5.46
C THR A 64 -5.57 2.63 -6.35
N THR A 65 -6.43 1.63 -6.12
CA THR A 65 -7.67 1.45 -6.87
C THR A 65 -8.88 1.70 -5.97
N ASN A 66 -9.88 2.40 -6.50
CA ASN A 66 -11.15 2.60 -5.79
C ASN A 66 -11.95 1.30 -5.82
N GLU A 67 -12.25 0.78 -4.64
CA GLU A 67 -13.09 -0.40 -4.46
C GLU A 67 -14.50 0.00 -4.00
N SER A 68 -15.47 -0.90 -4.19
CA SER A 68 -16.86 -0.65 -3.79
C SER A 68 -17.04 -0.27 -2.32
N ASN A 69 -16.14 -0.72 -1.44
CA ASN A 69 -16.18 -0.51 0.01
C ASN A 69 -14.92 0.19 0.56
N GLY A 70 -14.05 0.75 -0.29
CA GLY A 70 -12.80 1.34 0.17
C GLY A 70 -11.79 1.55 -0.95
N VAL A 71 -10.53 1.30 -0.64
CA VAL A 71 -9.40 1.44 -1.57
C VAL A 71 -8.43 0.28 -1.35
N SER A 72 -7.88 -0.24 -2.43
CA SER A 72 -6.78 -1.21 -2.48
C SER A 72 -5.45 -0.51 -2.78
N LEU A 73 -4.35 -1.14 -2.37
CA LEU A 73 -2.98 -0.71 -2.69
C LEU A 73 -2.25 -1.91 -3.28
N ASP A 74 -1.71 -1.74 -4.49
CA ASP A 74 -0.94 -2.76 -5.19
C ASP A 74 0.40 -2.18 -5.63
N ASN A 75 1.38 -3.07 -5.85
CA ASN A 75 2.61 -2.74 -6.54
C ASN A 75 2.59 -3.43 -7.90
N ILE A 76 2.57 -2.66 -8.99
CA ILE A 76 2.36 -3.18 -10.35
C ILE A 76 3.66 -3.32 -11.15
N ARG A 77 4.81 -3.42 -10.47
CA ARG A 77 6.07 -3.60 -11.17
C ARG A 77 6.10 -4.98 -11.84
N GLU A 78 6.22 -4.95 -13.16
CA GLU A 78 6.45 -6.13 -13.98
C GLU A 78 7.78 -6.00 -14.74
N ASP A 79 8.60 -7.06 -14.73
CA ASP A 79 9.75 -7.20 -15.63
C ASP A 79 9.66 -8.51 -16.39
N ASP A 80 9.75 -8.45 -17.73
CA ASP A 80 9.70 -9.61 -18.62
C ASP A 80 8.50 -10.56 -18.34
N GLY A 81 7.33 -9.99 -18.05
CA GLY A 81 6.11 -10.75 -17.72
C GLY A 81 6.07 -11.31 -16.29
N LYS A 82 7.01 -10.95 -15.42
CA LYS A 82 7.05 -11.38 -14.02
C LYS A 82 6.58 -10.26 -13.11
N ASP A 83 5.62 -10.57 -12.24
CA ASP A 83 5.26 -9.73 -11.09
C ASP A 83 6.42 -9.70 -10.09
N ILE A 84 7.10 -8.56 -10.03
CA ILE A 84 8.29 -8.37 -9.20
C ILE A 84 7.93 -8.25 -7.72
N ALA A 85 6.76 -7.72 -7.39
CA ALA A 85 6.30 -7.70 -6.01
C ALA A 85 6.14 -9.13 -5.49
N THR A 86 5.50 -10.02 -6.26
CA THR A 86 5.36 -11.45 -5.90
C THR A 86 6.72 -12.16 -5.80
N VAL A 87 7.65 -11.90 -6.71
CA VAL A 87 9.01 -12.47 -6.65
C VAL A 87 9.72 -12.05 -5.36
N ILE A 88 9.66 -10.76 -5.00
CA ILE A 88 10.27 -10.22 -3.78
C ILE A 88 9.61 -10.80 -2.54
N GLU A 89 8.28 -10.80 -2.48
CA GLU A 89 7.48 -11.32 -1.36
C GLU A 89 7.81 -12.78 -1.05
N THR A 90 7.95 -13.61 -2.09
CA THR A 90 8.04 -15.07 -1.94
C THR A 90 9.46 -15.61 -2.03
N GLY A 91 10.41 -14.84 -2.57
CA GLY A 91 11.75 -15.34 -2.90
C GLY A 91 11.78 -16.24 -4.16
N GLN A 92 10.65 -16.48 -4.82
CA GLN A 92 10.55 -17.41 -5.94
C GLN A 92 10.62 -16.66 -7.28
N GLY A 93 11.43 -17.15 -8.22
CA GLY A 93 11.54 -16.58 -9.57
C GLY A 93 12.68 -15.57 -9.79
N TYR A 94 13.52 -15.36 -8.76
CA TYR A 94 14.76 -14.60 -8.88
C TYR A 94 15.70 -15.21 -9.92
N THR A 95 16.30 -14.36 -10.75
CA THR A 95 17.34 -14.75 -11.72
C THR A 95 18.58 -15.31 -11.02
N TYR A 96 18.92 -14.75 -9.85
CA TYR A 96 20.01 -15.22 -9.01
C TYR A 96 19.41 -15.81 -7.72
N PRO A 97 19.10 -17.11 -7.68
CA PRO A 97 18.66 -17.76 -6.45
C PRO A 97 19.77 -17.70 -5.40
N ASP A 98 19.41 -17.80 -4.12
CA ASP A 98 20.38 -17.73 -3.01
C ASP A 98 21.21 -19.02 -2.85
N SER A 99 21.93 -19.43 -3.90
CA SER A 99 22.76 -20.62 -3.90
C SER A 99 24.09 -20.44 -3.15
N TYR A 100 24.49 -19.19 -2.90
CA TYR A 100 25.77 -18.85 -2.29
C TYR A 100 25.62 -18.13 -0.93
N GLY A 101 24.40 -17.95 -0.43
CA GLY A 101 24.14 -17.31 0.87
C GLY A 101 24.33 -15.79 0.88
N TYR A 102 24.26 -15.14 -0.28
CA TYR A 102 24.28 -13.67 -0.41
C TYR A 102 22.91 -13.03 -0.18
N GLY A 103 21.90 -13.85 0.10
CA GLY A 103 20.56 -13.44 0.44
C GLY A 103 19.69 -13.04 -0.75
N TYR A 104 20.16 -13.15 -2.00
CA TYR A 104 19.45 -12.64 -3.19
C TYR A 104 18.04 -13.20 -3.34
N GLY A 105 17.89 -14.50 -3.16
CA GLY A 105 16.60 -15.21 -3.22
C GLY A 105 15.79 -15.22 -1.93
N ASN A 106 16.22 -14.53 -0.86
CA ASN A 106 15.46 -14.53 0.38
C ASN A 106 14.12 -13.77 0.22
N PRO A 107 13.00 -14.32 0.73
CA PRO A 107 11.72 -13.61 0.75
C PRO A 107 11.81 -12.31 1.55
N ARG A 108 11.20 -11.24 1.04
CA ARG A 108 11.18 -9.91 1.66
C ARG A 108 9.74 -9.37 1.64
N PRO A 109 8.94 -9.68 2.68
CA PRO A 109 7.49 -9.54 2.63
C PRO A 109 6.99 -8.10 2.89
N PHE A 110 7.39 -7.15 2.04
CA PHE A 110 7.13 -5.71 2.20
C PHE A 110 5.65 -5.33 2.14
N MET A 111 4.83 -5.96 1.30
CA MET A 111 3.37 -5.76 1.22
C MET A 111 2.68 -6.29 2.47
N LYS A 112 3.14 -7.45 3.00
CA LYS A 112 2.64 -7.97 4.26
C LYS A 112 2.95 -7.00 5.41
N ASN A 113 4.20 -6.55 5.52
CA ASN A 113 4.63 -5.59 6.54
C ASN A 113 3.92 -4.24 6.40
N THR A 114 3.68 -3.79 5.16
CA THR A 114 2.84 -2.63 4.85
C THR A 114 1.43 -2.81 5.39
N SER A 115 0.78 -3.94 5.09
CA SER A 115 -0.57 -4.24 5.57
C SER A 115 -0.67 -4.24 7.10
N GLU A 116 0.34 -4.82 7.78
CA GLU A 116 0.41 -4.86 9.24
C GLU A 116 0.60 -3.45 9.82
N THR A 117 1.50 -2.65 9.24
CA THR A 117 1.78 -1.28 9.68
C THR A 117 0.58 -0.36 9.52
N LEU A 118 -0.18 -0.49 8.43
CA LEU A 118 -1.36 0.33 8.17
C LEU A 118 -2.49 0.13 9.21
N ARG A 119 -2.42 -0.91 10.05
CA ARG A 119 -3.42 -1.19 11.11
C ARG A 119 -3.18 -0.40 12.40
N ASP A 120 -2.13 0.41 12.49
CA ASP A 120 -1.78 1.20 13.68
C ASP A 120 -2.70 2.42 13.96
N GLY A 121 -3.74 2.61 13.15
CA GLY A 121 -4.69 3.73 13.27
C GLY A 121 -4.34 4.94 12.41
N ARG A 122 -3.20 4.96 11.70
CA ARG A 122 -2.85 6.05 10.78
C ARG A 122 -3.90 6.27 9.68
N LEU A 123 -4.54 5.20 9.21
CA LEU A 123 -5.60 5.29 8.21
C LEU A 123 -6.85 5.97 8.78
N THR A 124 -7.19 5.73 10.04
CA THR A 124 -8.29 6.43 10.73
C THR A 124 -7.99 7.92 10.86
N ALA A 125 -6.77 8.28 11.23
CA ALA A 125 -6.34 9.68 11.32
C ALA A 125 -6.37 10.37 9.93
N ALA A 126 -5.95 9.67 8.88
CA ALA A 126 -6.01 10.15 7.50
C ALA A 126 -7.46 10.35 7.03
N LEU A 127 -8.35 9.38 7.28
CA LEU A 127 -9.77 9.47 6.95
C LEU A 127 -10.44 10.67 7.64
N LYS A 128 -10.12 10.93 8.91
CA LYS A 128 -10.62 12.12 9.60
C LYS A 128 -10.23 13.42 8.88
N LYS A 129 -9.01 13.50 8.30
CA LYS A 129 -8.57 14.66 7.52
C LYS A 129 -9.34 14.77 6.21
N ASP A 130 -9.57 13.65 5.52
CA ASP A 130 -10.36 13.62 4.28
C ASP A 130 -11.79 14.09 4.52
N LEU A 131 -12.44 13.58 5.57
CA LEU A 131 -13.80 14.00 5.97
C LEU A 131 -13.85 15.49 6.34
N LYS A 132 -12.85 16.00 7.07
CA LYS A 132 -12.76 17.43 7.42
C LYS A 132 -12.60 18.31 6.17
N ALA A 133 -11.80 17.88 5.20
CA ALA A 133 -11.65 18.59 3.92
C ALA A 133 -12.97 18.65 3.14
N ASP A 134 -13.86 17.69 3.39
CA ASP A 134 -15.21 17.62 2.82
C ASP A 134 -16.28 18.34 3.65
N GLY A 135 -15.87 19.07 4.70
CA GLY A 135 -16.76 19.82 5.58
C GLY A 135 -17.47 18.98 6.63
N ILE A 136 -17.08 17.72 6.82
CA ILE A 136 -17.66 16.82 7.82
C ILE A 136 -16.86 16.93 9.12
N LYS A 137 -17.56 17.29 10.21
CA LYS A 137 -16.97 17.36 11.55
C LYS A 137 -16.70 15.95 12.08
N THR A 138 -15.52 15.74 12.66
CA THR A 138 -15.08 14.43 13.16
C THR A 138 -14.58 14.46 14.61
N ASP A 139 -14.65 15.63 15.25
CA ASP A 139 -14.40 15.89 16.68
C ASP A 139 -15.44 16.92 17.17
#